data_AF-A0A2V8VW72-F1
#
_entry.id   AF-A0A2V8VW72-F1
#
_cell.length_a   1.000
_cell.length_b   1.000
_cell.length_c   1.000
_cell.angle_alpha   90.00
_cell.angle_beta   90.00
_cell.angle_gamma   90.00
#
_symmetry.space_group_name_H-M   'P 1'
#
loop_
_entity.id
_entity.type
_entity.pdbx_description
1 polymer ?
#
loop_
_entity_poly.entity_id
_entity_poly.type
_entity_poly.pdbx_seq_one_letter_code
_entity_poly.pdbx_strand_id
1 'polypeptide(L)' 'MHIERHYAVTEIAEMWNLSPDKVRELFEREAGVLVIGESNPRRKRRYLTLRIPQSVVERVHARLSSKSVSR' A
#
# COMPACT_ATOMS: atom_id res chain seq x y z
N MET A 1 18.77 7.70 12.21
CA MET A 1 17.32 7.44 12.09
C MET A 1 16.92 7.84 10.68
N HIS A 2 16.61 6.87 9.81
CA HIS A 2 16.14 7.20 8.46
C HIS A 2 14.66 7.59 8.56
N ILE A 3 14.37 8.87 8.37
CA ILE A 3 12.99 9.36 8.29
C ILE A 3 12.56 9.16 6.84
N GLU A 4 11.80 8.11 6.58
CA GLU A 4 11.23 7.87 5.24
C GLU A 4 9.81 8.46 5.13
N ARG A 5 9.46 8.90 3.92
CA ARG A 5 8.10 9.38 3.64
C ARG A 5 7.13 8.19 3.63
N HIS A 6 5.99 8.37 4.29
CA HIS A 6 4.92 7.38 4.36
C HIS A 6 3.70 7.90 3.62
N TYR A 7 3.25 7.14 2.63
CA TYR A 7 2.08 7.46 1.83
C TYR A 7 0.84 6.75 2.37
N ALA A 8 -0.30 7.42 2.28
CA ALA A 8 -1.60 6.81 2.40
C ALA A 8 -1.99 6.09 1.10
N VAL A 9 -2.95 5.17 1.22
CA VAL A 9 -3.54 4.45 0.07
C VAL A 9 -4.12 5.43 -0.96
N THR A 10 -4.78 6.50 -0.52
CA THR A 10 -5.39 7.51 -1.39
C THR A 10 -4.33 8.29 -2.17
N GLU A 11 -3.22 8.66 -1.53
CA GLU A 11 -2.12 9.36 -2.20
C GLU A 11 -1.52 8.50 -3.33
N ILE A 12 -1.30 7.20 -3.09
CA ILE A 12 -0.80 6.29 -4.12
C ILE A 12 -1.84 6.04 -5.20
N ALA A 13 -3.12 5.94 -4.84
CA ALA A 13 -4.23 5.78 -5.79
C ALA A 13 -4.30 6.95 -6.77
N GLU A 14 -4.17 8.18 -6.28
CA GLU A 14 -4.09 9.38 -7.11
C GLU A 14 -2.84 9.37 -8.00
N MET A 15 -1.66 9.07 -7.44
CA MET A 15 -0.40 9.04 -8.20
C MET A 15 -0.39 7.99 -9.32
N TRP A 16 -0.99 6.82 -9.08
CA TRP A 16 -0.99 5.71 -10.03
C TRP A 16 -2.28 5.66 -10.88
N ASN A 17 -3.20 6.59 -10.68
CA ASN A 17 -4.53 6.62 -11.31
C ASN A 17 -5.29 5.27 -11.16
N LEU A 18 -5.27 4.73 -9.93
CA LEU A 18 -5.92 3.47 -9.57
C LEU A 18 -7.01 3.69 -8.53
N SER A 19 -7.93 2.73 -8.38
CA SER A 19 -8.89 2.78 -7.27
C SER A 19 -8.17 2.55 -5.92
N PRO A 20 -8.59 3.23 -4.84
CA PRO A 20 -8.04 3.00 -3.51
C PRO A 20 -8.14 1.55 -3.04
N ASP A 21 -9.20 0.84 -3.43
CA ASP A 21 -9.35 -0.59 -3.12
C ASP A 21 -8.29 -1.44 -3.82
N LYS A 22 -7.93 -1.11 -5.08
CA LYS A 22 -6.88 -1.83 -5.79
C LYS A 22 -5.52 -1.60 -5.16
N VAL A 23 -5.23 -0.35 -4.78
CA VAL A 23 -4.00 -0.02 -4.06
C VAL A 23 -3.97 -0.74 -2.71
N ARG A 24 -5.07 -0.77 -1.96
CA ARG A 24 -5.14 -1.54 -0.71
C ARG A 24 -4.79 -3.02 -0.93
N GLU A 25 -5.36 -3.65 -1.95
CA GLU A 25 -5.08 -5.05 -2.30
C GLU A 25 -3.57 -5.28 -2.62
N LEU A 26 -2.95 -4.33 -3.33
CA LEU A 26 -1.53 -4.42 -3.69
C LEU A 26 -0.59 -4.35 -2.47
N PHE A 27 -0.97 -3.61 -1.43
CA PHE A 27 -0.10 -3.33 -0.29
C PHE A 27 -0.49 -4.07 1.00
N GLU A 28 -1.70 -4.62 1.13
CA GLU A 28 -2.14 -5.30 2.36
C GLU A 28 -1.28 -6.52 2.75
N ARG A 29 -0.59 -7.14 1.78
CA ARG A 29 0.29 -8.30 1.96
C ARG A 29 1.78 -7.96 1.83
N GLU A 30 2.13 -6.68 1.69
CA GLU A 30 3.51 -6.26 1.51
C GLU A 30 4.22 -6.08 2.85
N ALA A 31 5.38 -6.74 2.98
CA ALA A 31 6.23 -6.59 4.16
C ALA A 31 6.74 -5.15 4.27
N GLY A 32 6.61 -4.57 5.46
CA GLY A 32 7.00 -3.20 5.76
C GLY A 32 5.86 -2.18 5.70
N VAL A 33 4.65 -2.57 5.27
CA VAL A 33 3.48 -1.69 5.35
C VAL A 33 3.01 -1.59 6.81
N LEU A 34 2.86 -0.37 7.29
CA LEU A 34 2.34 -0.11 8.64
C LEU A 34 0.82 -0.17 8.61
N VAL A 35 0.25 -1.08 9.40
CA VAL A 35 -1.19 -1.23 9.57
C VAL A 35 -1.58 -0.63 10.91
N ILE A 36 -2.32 0.48 10.88
CA ILE A 36 -2.77 1.18 12.07
C ILE A 36 -4.27 0.97 12.21
N GLY A 37 -4.68 0.32 13.30
CA GLY A 37 -6.08 0.10 13.65
C GLY A 37 -6.33 -1.25 14.31
N GLU A 38 -7.46 -1.36 15.00
CA GLU A 38 -7.90 -2.62 15.62
C GLU A 38 -8.67 -3.48 14.62
N SER A 39 -8.07 -4.59 14.21
CA SER A 39 -8.80 -5.67 13.53
C SER A 39 -9.57 -6.46 14.60
N ASN A 40 -10.70 -5.93 15.07
CA ASN A 40 -11.56 -6.67 15.99
C ASN A 40 -12.55 -7.56 15.19
N PRO A 41 -12.42 -8.90 15.21
CA PRO A 41 -13.29 -9.79 14.46
C PRO A 41 -14.75 -9.81 14.96
N ARG A 42 -15.04 -9.25 16.16
CA ARG A 42 -16.38 -9.22 16.76
C ARG A 42 -17.22 -7.98 16.43
N ARG A 43 -16.67 -6.96 15.78
CA ARG A 43 -17.42 -5.77 15.33
C ARG A 43 -17.10 -5.46 13.87
N LYS A 44 -18.11 -4.97 13.14
CA LYS A 44 -18.07 -4.47 11.75
C LYS A 44 -16.68 -3.93 11.39
N ARG A 45 -16.02 -4.55 10.39
CA ARG A 45 -14.67 -4.25 9.88
C ARG A 45 -14.35 -2.75 10.01
N ARG A 46 -13.61 -2.37 11.05
CA ARG A 46 -13.16 -0.98 11.17
C ARG A 46 -12.11 -0.71 10.11
N TYR A 47 -12.10 0.53 9.60
CA TYR A 47 -11.16 0.96 8.58
C TYR A 47 -9.72 0.84 9.10
N LEU A 48 -8.92 -0.02 8.49
CA LEU A 48 -7.49 -0.08 8.73
C LEU A 48 -6.82 1.06 7.95
N THR A 49 -6.03 1.86 8.65
CA THR A 49 -5.20 2.89 8.03
C THR A 49 -3.86 2.27 7.65
N LEU A 50 -3.60 2.14 6.35
CA LEU A 50 -2.30 1.72 5.85
C LEU A 50 -1.40 2.94 5.66
N ARG A 51 -0.17 2.86 6.17
CA ARG A 51 0.91 3.80 5.88
C ARG A 51 2.03 3.04 5.20
N ILE A 52 2.31 3.42 3.97
CA ILE A 52 3.17 2.69 3.05
C ILE A 52 4.48 3.49 2.92
N PRO A 53 5.60 2.96 3.43
CA PRO A 53 6.93 3.50 3.18
C PRO A 53 7.24 3.76 1.71
N GLN A 54 7.96 4.84 1.41
CA GLN A 54 8.46 5.13 0.06
C GLN A 54 9.22 3.93 -0.54
N SER A 55 10.09 3.30 0.24
CA SER A 55 10.86 2.12 -0.15
C SER A 55 9.96 0.95 -0.61
N VAL A 56 8.81 0.77 0.03
CA VAL A 56 7.82 -0.25 -0.33
C VAL A 56 7.07 0.13 -1.61
N VAL A 57 6.71 1.41 -1.79
CA VAL A 57 6.09 1.92 -3.02
C VAL A 57 7.00 1.65 -4.23
N GLU A 58 8.28 2.01 -4.12
CA GLU A 58 9.28 1.83 -5.18
C GLU A 58 9.45 0.34 -5.54
N ARG A 59 9.55 -0.54 -4.54
CA ARG A 59 9.66 -1.99 -4.74
C ARG A 59 8.45 -2.57 -5.49
N VAL A 60 7.24 -2.19 -5.08
CA VAL A 60 6.00 -2.68 -5.71
C VAL A 60 5.90 -2.14 -7.14
N HIS A 61 6.23 -0.86 -7.35
CA HIS A 61 6.25 -0.25 -8.68
C HIS A 61 7.21 -0.98 -9.63
N ALA A 62 8.46 -1.23 -9.18
CA ALA A 62 9.45 -1.96 -9.97
C ALA A 62 8.97 -3.37 -10.36
N ARG A 63 8.34 -4.10 -9.42
CA ARG A 63 7.77 -5.43 -9.68
C ARG A 63 6.62 -5.41 -10.69
N LEU A 64 5.79 -4.37 -10.69
CA LEU A 64 4.70 -4.22 -11.64
C LEU A 64 5.22 -3.83 -13.04
N SER A 65 6.24 -2.97 -13.09
CA SER A 65 6.89 -2.56 -14.33
C SER A 65 7.72 -3.68 -14.97
N SER A 66 8.41 -4.51 -14.19
CA SER A 66 9.19 -5.64 -14.73
C SER A 66 8.30 -6.72 -15.35
N LYS A 67 7.05 -6.84 -14.91
CA LYS A 67 6.08 -7.78 -15.47
C LYS A 67 5.57 -7.37 -16.87
N SER A 68 5.79 -6.13 -17.31
CA SER A 68 5.40 -5.71 -18.67
C SER A 68 6.45 -6.01 -19.74
N VAL A 69 7.69 -6.36 -19.37
CA VAL A 69 8.74 -6.76 -20.31
C VAL A 69 8.73 -8.28 -20.48
N SER A 70 7.60 -8.80 -20.96
CA SER A 70 7.52 -10.14 -21.54
C SER A 70 6.25 -10.21 -22.39
N ARG A 71 6.26 -9.48 -23.51
CA ARG A 71 5.37 -9.76 -24.64
C ARG A 71 6.05 -9.35 -25.93
#